data_AF-G4R8R3-F1
#
_entry.id   AF-G4R8R3-F1
#
_cell.length_a   1.000
_cell.length_b   1.000
_cell.length_c   1.000
_cell.angle_alpha   90.00
_cell.angle_beta   90.00
_cell.angle_gamma   90.00
#
_symmetry.space_group_name_H-M   'P 1'
#
loop_
_entity.id
_entity.type
_entity.pdbx_description
1 polymer ?
#
loop_
_entity_poly.entity_id
_entity_poly.type
_entity_poly.pdbx_seq_one_letter_code
_entity_poly.pdbx_strand_id
1 'polypeptide(L)'
;MNAFVIAALLLVLLTISYQVGWSRSRRLAGASSERLHSRPIYHGVLVALFALLPAIVVLGLWALFSGSVSRAFILAQLPPETAQLSQVQLQAAIGRVQAIATGFGVAGEPAPEEVAAARAFETFQLVSFLAVIGAAAALGAGALFLAQRRIGLRLRARTEVEIAVRIGLIACSTVAILTTIGIVLSLLADALRFFSFINPLEFFFGTTWNPRFQSTGTGSAGEYGLLPLLWGTVMISLIAMLVAVPIGLMSAIYLSQYAHERVRNVVKPIIEVLAGIPTIVYGFFALVTVGPFLAGVGDAVGLDINATSALTAGVVMGIMIIPFISSLSDDIIAQVPRAMRDGSLGLGATQSETIRRVLLPAALPGIVGAILLAVSRAIGETMIVVLAAGNSPVLRFNPAEPTSTVTVSIVNQLTGDADFTSPQSLVAFALGLTLFVMTLLLNVLALYIVRKFREQYE
;
A
#
# COMPACT_ATOMS: atom_id res chain seq x y z
N MET A 1 21.36 9.92 -9.01
CA MET A 1 20.89 9.84 -10.41
C MET A 1 19.83 10.90 -10.63
N ASN A 2 19.97 11.77 -11.63
CA ASN A 2 18.94 12.77 -11.91
C ASN A 2 17.76 12.07 -12.61
N ALA A 3 16.70 11.76 -11.86
CA ALA A 3 15.53 11.04 -12.36
C ALA A 3 14.92 11.70 -13.61
N PHE A 4 15.04 13.02 -13.73
CA PHE A 4 14.58 13.78 -14.90
C PHE A 4 15.29 13.38 -16.19
N VAL A 5 16.61 13.13 -16.16
CA VAL A 5 17.38 12.77 -17.36
C VAL A 5 17.01 11.36 -17.84
N ILE A 6 16.80 10.44 -16.91
CA ILE A 6 16.38 9.06 -17.22
C ILE A 6 14.97 9.07 -17.81
N ALA A 7 14.05 9.82 -17.19
CA ALA A 7 12.70 9.99 -17.71
C ALA A 7 12.72 10.62 -19.11
N ALA A 8 13.51 11.66 -19.32
CA ALA A 8 13.67 12.30 -20.63
C ALA A 8 14.21 11.32 -21.68
N LEU A 9 15.26 10.54 -21.37
CA LEU A 9 15.80 9.51 -22.27
C LEU A 9 14.72 8.50 -22.68
N LEU A 10 13.99 7.95 -21.70
CA LEU A 10 12.96 6.94 -21.96
C LEU A 10 11.79 7.52 -22.76
N LEU A 11 11.37 8.76 -22.48
CA LEU A 11 10.31 9.43 -23.24
C LEU A 11 10.72 9.73 -24.69
N VAL A 12 11.96 10.19 -24.89
CA VAL A 12 12.51 10.43 -26.24
C VAL A 12 12.58 9.11 -27.00
N LEU A 13 13.12 8.06 -26.38
CA LEU A 13 13.22 6.74 -26.99
C LEU A 13 11.83 6.17 -27.33
N LEU A 14 10.85 6.26 -26.42
CA LEU A 14 9.45 5.86 -26.63
C LEU A 14 8.82 6.59 -27.81
N THR A 15 8.96 7.92 -27.86
CA THR A 15 8.30 8.76 -28.87
C THR A 15 8.90 8.49 -30.25
N ILE A 16 10.23 8.46 -30.36
CA ILE A 16 10.93 8.23 -31.64
C ILE A 16 10.64 6.81 -32.14
N SER A 17 10.79 5.80 -31.29
CA SER A 17 10.55 4.39 -31.66
C SER A 17 9.11 4.14 -32.13
N TYR A 18 8.12 4.70 -31.41
CA TYR A 18 6.71 4.61 -31.79
C TYR A 18 6.45 5.28 -33.14
N GLN A 19 6.95 6.51 -33.33
CA GLN A 19 6.75 7.27 -34.56
C GLN A 19 7.41 6.60 -35.77
N VAL A 20 8.60 6.02 -35.60
CA VAL A 20 9.29 5.24 -36.65
C VAL A 20 8.49 3.99 -37.03
N GLY A 21 8.02 3.21 -36.05
CA GLY A 21 7.21 2.01 -36.32
C GLY A 21 5.86 2.33 -36.98
N TRP A 22 5.20 3.39 -36.54
CA TRP A 22 3.92 3.86 -37.10
C TRP A 22 4.08 4.42 -38.52
N SER A 23 5.06 5.30 -38.74
CA SER A 23 5.29 5.92 -40.05
C SER A 23 5.71 4.91 -41.12
N ARG A 24 6.57 3.95 -40.76
CA ARG A 24 7.04 2.90 -41.68
C ARG A 24 5.93 1.92 -42.06
N SER A 25 5.10 1.49 -41.11
CA SER A 25 3.95 0.63 -41.42
C SER A 25 2.93 1.33 -42.30
N ARG A 26 2.65 2.62 -42.07
CA ARG A 26 1.76 3.42 -42.92
C ARG A 26 2.30 3.59 -44.35
N ARG A 27 3.60 3.82 -44.52
CA ARG A 27 4.25 3.87 -45.85
C ARG A 27 4.13 2.53 -46.59
N LEU A 28 4.37 1.42 -45.88
CA LEU A 28 4.22 0.07 -46.45
C LEU A 28 2.78 -0.21 -46.89
N ALA A 29 1.79 0.17 -46.08
CA ALA A 29 0.37 0.02 -46.43
C ALA A 29 -0.07 0.87 -47.63
N GLY A 30 0.57 2.02 -47.86
CA GLY A 30 0.29 2.87 -49.02
C GLY A 30 1.02 2.44 -50.31
N ALA A 31 2.08 1.64 -50.19
CA ALA A 31 2.90 1.20 -51.32
C ALA A 31 2.53 -0.19 -51.86
N SER A 32 1.88 -1.06 -51.06
CA SER A 32 1.44 -2.39 -51.49
C SER A 32 -0.06 -2.46 -51.74
N SER A 33 -0.49 -3.28 -52.71
CA SER A 33 -1.91 -3.63 -52.88
C SER A 33 -2.41 -4.60 -51.80
N GLU A 34 -1.49 -5.33 -51.17
CA GLU A 34 -1.78 -6.22 -50.04
C GLU A 34 -2.02 -5.43 -48.75
N ARG A 35 -3.05 -5.84 -47.98
CA ARG A 35 -3.35 -5.27 -46.68
C ARG A 35 -2.38 -5.76 -45.61
N LEU A 36 -1.92 -4.87 -44.73
CA LEU A 36 -1.17 -5.26 -43.54
C LEU A 36 -1.99 -6.21 -42.66
N HIS A 37 -1.33 -7.22 -42.09
CA HIS A 37 -1.97 -8.11 -41.11
C HIS A 37 -2.39 -7.37 -39.83
N SER A 38 -1.61 -6.39 -39.36
CA SER A 38 -1.86 -5.65 -38.10
C SER A 38 -2.01 -4.14 -38.36
N ARG A 39 -2.80 -3.45 -37.53
CA ARG A 39 -2.96 -1.98 -37.63
C ARG A 39 -1.61 -1.27 -37.37
N PRO A 40 -1.31 -0.14 -38.03
CA PRO A 40 -0.07 0.63 -37.85
C PRO A 40 0.30 0.96 -36.40
N ILE A 41 -0.71 1.15 -35.53
CA ILE A 41 -0.51 1.41 -34.09
C ILE A 41 0.27 0.27 -33.43
N TYR A 42 -0.04 -1.00 -33.73
CA TYR A 42 0.66 -2.15 -33.13
C TYR A 42 2.12 -2.25 -33.59
N HIS A 43 2.44 -1.81 -34.82
CA HIS A 43 3.83 -1.74 -35.27
C HIS A 43 4.62 -0.64 -34.54
N GLY A 44 3.98 0.51 -34.26
CA GLY A 44 4.55 1.55 -33.42
C GLY A 44 4.82 1.05 -31.99
N VAL A 45 3.83 0.44 -31.34
CA VAL A 45 3.98 -0.12 -29.99
C VAL A 45 5.05 -1.21 -29.95
N LEU A 46 5.10 -2.11 -30.94
CA LEU A 46 6.10 -3.17 -30.99
C LEU A 46 7.52 -2.60 -31.05
N VAL A 47 7.79 -1.66 -31.95
CA VAL A 47 9.13 -1.04 -32.06
C VAL A 47 9.49 -0.29 -30.78
N ALA A 48 8.52 0.37 -30.16
CA ALA A 48 8.71 1.02 -28.87
C ALA A 48 9.10 0.04 -27.75
N LEU A 49 8.38 -1.07 -27.62
CA LEU A 49 8.69 -2.09 -26.62
C LEU A 49 10.10 -2.66 -26.83
N PHE A 50 10.46 -3.00 -28.07
CA PHE A 50 11.80 -3.52 -28.38
C PHE A 50 12.91 -2.50 -28.11
N ALA A 51 12.68 -1.21 -28.35
CA ALA A 51 13.65 -0.16 -28.05
C ALA A 51 13.78 0.09 -26.54
N LEU A 52 12.67 0.15 -25.81
CA LEU A 52 12.65 0.48 -24.38
C LEU A 52 13.18 -0.65 -23.50
N LEU A 53 12.85 -1.90 -23.81
CA LEU A 53 13.17 -3.05 -22.94
C LEU A 53 14.68 -3.15 -22.61
N PRO A 54 15.63 -3.13 -23.55
CA PRO A 54 17.04 -3.19 -23.22
C PRO A 54 17.53 -1.95 -22.46
N ALA A 55 17.01 -0.75 -22.77
CA ALA A 55 17.34 0.47 -22.03
C ALA A 55 16.90 0.36 -20.56
N ILE A 56 15.69 -0.13 -20.31
CA ILE A 56 15.15 -0.37 -18.96
C ILE A 56 15.98 -1.43 -18.24
N VAL A 57 16.39 -2.51 -18.91
CA VAL A 57 17.24 -3.56 -18.30
C VAL A 57 18.58 -2.98 -17.83
N VAL A 58 19.25 -2.17 -18.64
CA VAL A 58 20.53 -1.53 -18.25
C VAL A 58 20.34 -0.61 -17.04
N LEU A 59 19.31 0.24 -17.08
CA LEU A 59 18.99 1.16 -15.99
C LEU A 59 18.61 0.40 -14.71
N GLY A 60 17.85 -0.70 -14.84
CA GLY A 60 17.44 -1.56 -13.73
C GLY A 60 18.62 -2.30 -13.10
N LEU A 61 19.52 -2.86 -13.90
CA LEU A 61 20.74 -3.49 -13.41
C LEU A 61 21.61 -2.48 -12.66
N TRP A 62 21.81 -1.28 -13.22
CA TRP A 62 22.55 -0.24 -12.52
C TRP A 62 21.87 0.18 -11.21
N ALA A 63 20.55 0.34 -11.20
CA ALA A 63 19.81 0.68 -9.98
C ALA A 63 20.02 -0.37 -8.87
N LEU A 64 20.03 -1.66 -9.22
CA LEU A 64 20.25 -2.75 -8.28
C LEU A 64 21.68 -2.82 -7.74
N PHE A 65 22.69 -2.58 -8.59
CA PHE A 65 24.09 -2.79 -8.22
C PHE A 65 24.86 -1.51 -7.84
N SER A 66 24.33 -0.32 -8.17
CA SER A 66 25.01 0.96 -7.94
C SER A 66 25.46 1.15 -6.49
N GLY A 67 24.63 0.81 -5.51
CA GLY A 67 24.99 0.91 -4.09
C GLY A 67 26.21 0.06 -3.71
N SER A 68 26.25 -1.19 -4.19
CA SER A 68 27.37 -2.11 -3.93
C SER A 68 28.65 -1.64 -4.63
N VAL A 69 28.55 -1.20 -5.89
CA VAL A 69 29.70 -0.70 -6.67
C VAL A 69 30.24 0.60 -6.06
N SER A 70 29.37 1.54 -5.69
CA SER A 70 29.74 2.80 -5.03
C SER A 70 30.45 2.55 -3.70
N ARG A 71 29.98 1.60 -2.89
CA ARG A 71 30.64 1.22 -1.63
C ARG A 71 32.03 0.64 -1.88
N ALA A 72 32.15 -0.31 -2.81
CA ALA A 72 33.44 -0.91 -3.17
C ALA A 72 34.43 0.14 -3.70
N PHE A 73 33.95 1.11 -4.49
CA PHE A 73 34.78 2.20 -5.01
C PHE A 73 35.28 3.12 -3.88
N ILE A 74 34.41 3.54 -2.96
CA ILE A 74 34.82 4.39 -1.82
C ILE A 74 35.86 3.68 -0.96
N LEU A 75 35.63 2.39 -0.65
CA LEU A 75 36.57 1.60 0.14
C LEU A 75 37.95 1.48 -0.50
N ALA A 76 38.01 1.42 -1.83
CA ALA A 76 39.27 1.39 -2.56
C ALA A 76 40.04 2.73 -2.54
N GLN A 77 39.38 3.84 -2.21
CA GLN A 77 39.98 5.17 -2.12
C GLN A 77 40.40 5.54 -0.69
N LEU A 78 39.96 4.78 0.31
CA LEU A 78 40.30 5.02 1.71
C LEU A 78 41.60 4.29 2.09
N PRO A 79 42.36 4.79 3.08
CA PRO A 79 43.57 4.13 3.57
C PRO A 79 43.29 2.69 4.04
N PRO A 80 44.23 1.75 3.89
CA PRO A 80 44.05 0.35 4.28
C PRO A 80 43.80 0.17 5.80
N GLU A 81 44.19 1.15 6.62
CA GLU A 81 43.89 1.18 8.06
C GLU A 81 42.39 1.32 8.36
N THR A 82 41.65 2.00 7.49
CA THR A 82 40.18 2.15 7.63
C THR A 82 39.44 0.83 7.43
N ALA A 83 40.02 -0.13 6.71
CA ALA A 83 39.45 -1.46 6.51
C ALA A 83 39.51 -2.34 7.77
N GLN A 84 40.31 -1.95 8.78
CA GLN A 84 40.41 -2.64 10.07
C GLN A 84 39.38 -2.13 11.10
N LEU A 85 38.63 -1.08 10.78
CA LEU A 85 37.60 -0.52 11.65
C LEU A 85 36.42 -1.48 11.84
N SER A 86 35.68 -1.31 12.94
CA SER A 86 34.43 -2.03 13.15
C SER A 86 33.41 -1.70 12.05
N GLN A 87 32.47 -2.61 11.77
CA GLN A 87 31.49 -2.46 10.70
C GLN A 87 30.68 -1.16 10.78
N VAL A 88 30.37 -0.72 12.01
CA VAL A 88 29.64 0.54 12.28
C VAL A 88 30.49 1.76 11.93
N GLN A 89 31.76 1.75 12.34
CA GLN A 89 32.71 2.83 12.05
C GLN A 89 33.01 2.92 10.55
N LEU A 90 33.11 1.78 9.87
CA LEU A 90 33.31 1.73 8.42
C LEU A 90 32.11 2.31 7.65
N GLN A 91 30.89 1.99 8.07
CA GLN A 91 29.68 2.57 7.48
C GLN A 91 29.60 4.08 7.72
N ALA A 92 29.98 4.54 8.91
CA ALA A 92 30.05 5.97 9.21
C ALA A 92 31.10 6.69 8.34
N ALA A 93 32.28 6.10 8.13
CA ALA A 93 33.32 6.66 7.25
C ALA A 93 32.84 6.75 5.78
N ILE A 94 32.21 5.69 5.26
CA ILE A 94 31.62 5.72 3.91
C ILE A 94 30.54 6.80 3.80
N GLY A 95 29.65 6.88 4.79
CA GLY A 95 28.60 7.91 4.84
C GLY A 95 29.16 9.32 4.88
N ARG A 96 30.26 9.53 5.61
CA ARG A 96 30.96 10.83 5.68
C ARG A 96 31.56 11.24 4.33
N VAL A 97 32.22 10.32 3.61
CA VAL A 97 32.73 10.59 2.24
C VAL A 97 31.59 10.97 1.29
N GLN A 98 30.46 10.28 1.38
CA GLN A 98 29.26 10.61 0.59
C GLN A 98 28.70 11.99 0.94
N ALA A 99 28.63 12.33 2.23
CA ALA A 99 28.19 13.65 2.70
C ALA A 99 29.09 14.77 2.16
N ILE A 100 30.42 14.60 2.24
CA ILE A 100 31.41 15.54 1.70
C ILE A 100 31.22 15.70 0.18
N ALA A 101 31.02 14.60 -0.56
CA ALA A 101 30.79 14.66 -2.01
C ALA A 101 29.50 15.39 -2.39
N THR A 102 28.48 15.36 -1.53
CA THR A 102 27.22 16.09 -1.76
C THR A 102 27.25 17.53 -1.25
N GLY A 103 28.25 17.92 -0.46
CA GLY A 103 28.38 19.25 0.14
C GLY A 103 27.43 19.54 1.32
N PHE A 104 26.73 18.54 1.86
CA PHE A 104 25.79 18.69 2.96
C PHE A 104 26.09 17.72 4.11
N GLY A 105 25.96 18.19 5.37
CA GLY A 105 25.97 17.31 6.55
C GLY A 105 27.35 16.87 7.06
N VAL A 106 28.41 17.64 6.81
CA VAL A 106 29.76 17.31 7.29
C VAL A 106 29.98 17.89 8.69
N ALA A 107 30.21 17.03 9.69
CA ALA A 107 30.64 17.43 11.02
C ALA A 107 32.17 17.48 11.11
N GLY A 108 32.70 18.57 11.67
CA GLY A 108 34.14 18.81 11.83
C GLY A 108 34.88 19.13 10.52
N GLU A 109 36.19 19.36 10.62
CA GLU A 109 37.03 19.56 9.43
C GLU A 109 37.26 18.22 8.70
N PRO A 110 37.05 18.17 7.37
CA PRO A 110 37.30 16.96 6.59
C PRO A 110 38.79 16.67 6.52
N ALA A 111 39.19 15.41 6.71
CA ALA A 111 40.58 15.02 6.49
C ALA A 111 40.94 15.14 4.99
N PRO A 112 42.19 15.48 4.62
CA PRO A 112 42.60 15.61 3.22
C PRO A 112 42.30 14.37 2.38
N GLU A 113 42.41 13.19 2.98
CA GLU A 113 42.13 11.89 2.37
C GLU A 113 40.64 11.69 2.10
N GLU A 114 39.77 12.14 3.00
CA GLU A 114 38.31 12.10 2.82
C GLU A 114 37.86 13.04 1.70
N VAL A 115 38.50 14.20 1.57
CA VAL A 115 38.24 15.15 0.46
C VAL A 115 38.69 14.57 -0.86
N ALA A 116 39.85 13.90 -0.90
CA ALA A 116 40.35 13.24 -2.10
C ALA A 116 39.41 12.09 -2.52
N ALA A 117 39.00 11.25 -1.57
CA ALA A 117 38.03 10.17 -1.81
C ALA A 117 36.67 10.70 -2.27
N ALA A 118 36.20 11.81 -1.69
CA ALA A 118 34.94 12.46 -2.07
C ALA A 118 34.97 13.00 -3.51
N ARG A 119 36.06 13.67 -3.93
CA ARG A 119 36.24 14.14 -5.31
C ARG A 119 36.32 13.00 -6.32
N ALA A 120 37.06 11.93 -5.96
CA ALA A 120 37.12 10.72 -6.77
C ALA A 120 35.74 10.07 -6.91
N PHE A 121 34.96 10.04 -5.82
CA PHE A 121 33.60 9.52 -5.81
C PHE A 121 32.63 10.37 -6.63
N GLU A 122 32.71 11.70 -6.56
CA GLU A 122 31.91 12.60 -7.39
C GLU A 122 32.17 12.36 -8.88
N THR A 123 33.45 12.27 -9.26
CA THR A 123 33.87 11.96 -10.63
C THR A 123 33.36 10.58 -11.06
N PHE A 124 33.49 9.57 -10.19
CA PHE A 124 32.97 8.22 -10.43
C PHE A 124 31.45 8.22 -10.63
N GLN A 125 30.69 8.96 -9.82
CA GLN A 125 29.24 9.09 -9.97
C GLN A 125 28.85 9.73 -11.29
N LEU A 126 29.55 10.79 -11.71
CA LEU A 126 29.31 11.45 -13.00
C LEU A 126 29.61 10.50 -14.17
N VAL A 127 30.80 9.88 -14.17
CA VAL A 127 31.24 8.99 -15.25
C VAL A 127 30.33 7.76 -15.35
N SER A 128 30.03 7.12 -14.23
CA SER A 128 29.13 5.96 -14.21
C SER A 128 27.71 6.33 -14.65
N PHE A 129 27.19 7.48 -14.24
CA PHE A 129 25.89 7.97 -14.71
C PHE A 129 25.87 8.18 -16.23
N LEU A 130 26.88 8.88 -16.80
CA LEU A 130 26.98 9.09 -18.24
C LEU A 130 27.16 7.77 -19.00
N ALA A 131 27.98 6.85 -18.48
CA ALA A 131 28.21 5.55 -19.09
C ALA A 131 26.93 4.71 -19.14
N VAL A 132 26.17 4.66 -18.05
CA VAL A 132 24.90 3.90 -17.96
C VAL A 132 23.84 4.50 -18.88
N ILE A 133 23.71 5.83 -18.91
CA ILE A 133 22.79 6.52 -19.83
C ILE A 133 23.19 6.29 -21.28
N GLY A 134 24.48 6.43 -21.60
CA GLY A 134 25.02 6.18 -22.93
C GLY A 134 24.77 4.74 -23.38
N ALA A 135 25.02 3.77 -22.50
CA ALA A 135 24.76 2.35 -22.76
C ALA A 135 23.27 2.07 -22.98
N ALA A 136 22.39 2.62 -22.13
CA ALA A 136 20.94 2.47 -22.27
C ALA A 136 20.43 3.09 -23.60
N ALA A 137 20.93 4.28 -23.96
CA ALA A 137 20.60 4.95 -25.21
C ALA A 137 21.09 4.16 -26.43
N ALA A 138 22.34 3.68 -26.41
CA ALA A 138 22.95 2.93 -27.50
C ALA A 138 22.24 1.59 -27.74
N LEU A 139 21.95 0.83 -26.68
CA LEU A 139 21.23 -0.43 -26.77
C LEU A 139 19.77 -0.21 -27.21
N GLY A 140 19.11 0.85 -26.71
CA GLY A 140 17.76 1.21 -27.15
C GLY A 140 17.70 1.61 -28.63
N ALA A 141 18.65 2.42 -29.10
CA ALA A 141 18.77 2.80 -30.51
C ALA A 141 19.11 1.61 -31.41
N GLY A 142 19.99 0.72 -30.96
CA GLY A 142 20.32 -0.53 -31.65
C GLY A 142 19.09 -1.45 -31.79
N ALA A 143 18.33 -1.61 -30.70
CA ALA A 143 17.11 -2.41 -30.72
C ALA A 143 16.00 -1.78 -31.57
N LEU A 144 15.85 -0.45 -31.55
CA LEU A 144 15.00 0.28 -32.49
C LEU A 144 15.40 -0.04 -33.94
N PHE A 145 16.69 0.02 -34.25
CA PHE A 145 17.21 -0.22 -35.60
C PHE A 145 16.93 -1.66 -36.09
N LEU A 146 17.03 -2.64 -35.21
CA LEU A 146 16.69 -4.03 -35.52
C LEU A 146 15.18 -4.22 -35.66
N ALA A 147 14.38 -3.63 -34.77
CA ALA A 147 12.93 -3.75 -34.78
C ALA A 147 12.30 -3.11 -36.03
N GLN A 148 12.81 -1.96 -36.48
CA GLN A 148 12.32 -1.34 -37.72
C GLN A 148 12.58 -2.21 -38.95
N ARG A 149 13.68 -2.98 -38.98
CA ARG A 149 14.01 -3.89 -40.10
C ARG A 149 13.07 -5.10 -40.16
N ARG A 150 12.45 -5.47 -39.04
CA ARG A 150 11.47 -6.56 -38.97
C ARG A 150 10.07 -6.18 -39.48
N ILE A 151 9.79 -4.89 -39.70
CA ILE A 151 8.46 -4.45 -40.19
C ILE A 151 8.27 -4.91 -41.63
N GLY A 152 7.34 -5.84 -41.83
CA GLY A 152 6.89 -6.32 -43.13
C GLY A 152 5.39 -6.63 -43.14
N LEU A 153 4.84 -6.90 -44.32
CA LEU A 153 3.39 -7.05 -44.54
C LEU A 153 2.76 -8.21 -43.74
N ARG A 154 3.53 -9.28 -43.52
CA ARG A 154 3.10 -10.51 -42.83
C ARG A 154 3.39 -10.53 -41.33
N LEU A 155 4.01 -9.47 -40.78
CA LEU A 155 4.36 -9.43 -39.36
C LEU A 155 3.07 -9.32 -38.51
N ARG A 156 2.88 -10.27 -37.61
CA ARG A 156 1.76 -10.30 -36.65
C ARG A 156 2.07 -9.42 -35.43
N ALA A 157 2.28 -8.12 -35.66
CA ALA A 157 2.68 -7.18 -34.61
C ALA A 157 1.70 -7.13 -33.42
N ARG A 158 0.39 -7.32 -33.67
CA ARG A 158 -0.60 -7.42 -32.58
C ARG A 158 -0.30 -8.59 -31.64
N THR A 159 -0.02 -9.78 -32.17
CA THR A 159 0.24 -10.98 -31.37
C THR A 159 1.51 -10.84 -30.53
N GLU A 160 2.59 -10.30 -31.11
CA GLU A 160 3.84 -10.04 -30.40
C GLU A 160 3.65 -9.03 -29.25
N VAL A 161 2.89 -7.95 -29.49
CA VAL A 161 2.55 -6.97 -28.44
C VAL A 161 1.70 -7.61 -27.35
N GLU A 162 0.70 -8.41 -27.70
CA GLU A 162 -0.14 -9.13 -26.72
C GLU A 162 0.69 -10.11 -25.88
N ILE A 163 1.65 -10.83 -26.49
CA ILE A 163 2.58 -11.72 -25.77
C ILE A 163 3.47 -10.90 -24.83
N ALA A 164 4.05 -9.79 -25.30
CA ALA A 164 4.91 -8.94 -24.47
C ALA A 164 4.15 -8.36 -23.27
N VAL A 165 2.93 -7.85 -23.46
CA VAL A 165 2.07 -7.36 -22.38
C VAL A 165 1.71 -8.48 -21.42
N ARG A 166 1.34 -9.67 -21.92
CA ARG A 166 1.03 -10.84 -21.09
C ARG A 166 2.23 -11.28 -20.25
N ILE A 167 3.43 -11.35 -20.84
CA ILE A 167 4.66 -11.67 -20.10
C ILE A 167 4.92 -10.61 -19.04
N GLY A 168 4.76 -9.33 -19.36
CA GLY A 168 4.90 -8.23 -18.41
C GLY A 168 3.94 -8.37 -17.22
N LEU A 169 2.65 -8.64 -17.49
CA LEU A 169 1.65 -8.87 -16.45
C LEU A 169 1.96 -10.11 -15.60
N ILE A 170 2.39 -11.22 -16.22
CA ILE A 170 2.81 -12.42 -15.50
C ILE A 170 4.02 -12.10 -14.61
N ALA A 171 5.06 -11.44 -15.12
CA ALA A 171 6.24 -11.06 -14.36
C ALA A 171 5.88 -10.16 -13.16
N CYS A 172 5.06 -9.12 -13.37
CA CYS A 172 4.57 -8.26 -12.30
C CYS A 172 3.79 -9.06 -11.24
N SER A 173 2.90 -9.97 -11.66
CA SER A 173 2.14 -10.81 -10.73
C SER A 173 3.03 -11.77 -9.95
N THR A 174 4.04 -12.37 -10.59
CA THR A 174 5.00 -13.27 -9.95
C THR A 174 5.84 -12.52 -8.92
N VAL A 175 6.34 -11.31 -9.26
CA VAL A 175 7.07 -10.48 -8.30
C VAL A 175 6.19 -10.13 -7.10
N ALA A 176 4.94 -9.70 -7.32
CA ALA A 176 4.02 -9.38 -6.24
C ALA A 176 3.75 -10.60 -5.32
N ILE A 177 3.55 -11.79 -5.90
CA ILE A 177 3.37 -13.04 -5.14
C ILE A 177 4.64 -13.39 -4.35
N LEU A 178 5.82 -13.35 -4.98
CA LEU A 178 7.09 -13.65 -4.32
C LEU A 178 7.40 -12.66 -3.20
N THR A 179 7.13 -11.36 -3.40
CA THR A 179 7.27 -10.35 -2.34
C THR A 179 6.31 -10.61 -1.19
N THR A 180 5.06 -10.99 -1.48
CA THR A 180 4.08 -11.33 -0.42
C THR A 180 4.54 -12.55 0.38
N ILE A 181 5.01 -13.60 -0.30
CA ILE A 181 5.60 -14.78 0.35
C ILE A 181 6.83 -14.38 1.18
N GLY A 182 7.71 -13.53 0.65
CA GLY A 182 8.89 -13.03 1.36
C GLY A 182 8.53 -12.27 2.64
N ILE A 183 7.52 -11.40 2.59
CA ILE A 183 7.00 -10.69 3.77
C ILE A 183 6.47 -11.68 4.81
N VAL A 184 5.65 -12.65 4.39
CA VAL A 184 5.08 -13.66 5.31
C VAL A 184 6.18 -14.52 5.93
N LEU A 185 7.16 -14.97 5.15
CA LEU A 185 8.28 -15.77 5.66
C LEU A 185 9.17 -14.96 6.61
N SER A 186 9.42 -13.68 6.33
CA SER A 186 10.17 -12.79 7.23
C SER A 186 9.41 -12.59 8.54
N LEU A 187 8.12 -12.23 8.49
CA LEU A 187 7.28 -12.08 9.67
C LEU A 187 7.24 -13.38 10.50
N LEU A 188 7.13 -14.54 9.84
CA LEU A 188 7.11 -15.83 10.50
C LEU A 188 8.44 -16.15 11.18
N ALA A 189 9.57 -15.94 10.49
CA ALA A 189 10.89 -16.22 11.05
C ALA A 189 11.18 -15.35 12.29
N ASP A 190 10.89 -14.05 12.22
CA ASP A 190 11.12 -13.12 13.33
C ASP A 190 10.12 -13.35 14.49
N ALA A 191 8.86 -13.70 14.18
CA ALA A 191 7.89 -14.09 15.21
C ALA A 191 8.29 -15.40 15.91
N LEU A 192 8.79 -16.41 15.19
CA LEU A 192 9.31 -17.64 15.80
C LEU A 192 10.53 -17.36 16.69
N ARG A 193 11.39 -16.41 16.31
CA ARG A 193 12.49 -15.93 17.15
C ARG A 193 11.96 -15.21 18.39
N PHE A 194 10.90 -14.41 18.30
CA PHE A 194 10.26 -13.82 19.48
C PHE A 194 9.73 -14.89 20.45
N PHE A 195 9.06 -15.93 19.93
CA PHE A 195 8.50 -17.01 20.75
C PHE A 195 9.54 -17.94 21.38
N SER A 196 10.82 -17.83 21.04
CA SER A 196 11.89 -18.48 21.80
C SER A 196 12.21 -17.74 23.11
N PHE A 197 11.85 -16.45 23.21
CA PHE A 197 12.00 -15.64 24.42
C PHE A 197 10.74 -15.60 25.30
N ILE A 198 9.55 -15.60 24.68
CA ILE A 198 8.27 -15.46 25.35
C ILE A 198 7.37 -16.65 25.02
N ASN A 199 6.69 -17.21 26.01
CA ASN A 199 5.76 -18.30 25.78
C ASN A 199 4.56 -17.83 24.91
N PRO A 200 4.20 -18.54 23.83
CA PRO A 200 3.04 -18.19 23.01
C PRO A 200 1.73 -18.04 23.80
N LEU A 201 1.51 -18.85 24.82
CA LEU A 201 0.30 -18.77 25.65
C LEU A 201 0.25 -17.46 26.46
N GLU A 202 1.38 -17.04 27.03
CA GLU A 202 1.50 -15.76 27.75
C GLU A 202 1.31 -14.57 26.81
N PHE A 203 1.77 -14.68 25.57
CA PHE A 203 1.53 -13.67 24.55
C PHE A 203 0.05 -13.60 24.17
N PHE A 204 -0.57 -14.71 23.73
CA PHE A 204 -1.95 -14.68 23.21
C PHE A 204 -3.01 -14.46 24.28
N PHE A 205 -2.79 -14.95 25.51
CA PHE A 205 -3.76 -14.88 26.62
C PHE A 205 -3.35 -13.89 27.72
N GLY A 206 -2.21 -13.23 27.60
CA GLY A 206 -1.76 -12.23 28.56
C GLY A 206 -2.67 -10.99 28.56
N THR A 207 -2.95 -10.48 29.76
CA THR A 207 -3.83 -9.33 30.01
C THR A 207 -3.07 -8.04 30.26
N THR A 208 -1.74 -8.09 30.28
CA THR A 208 -0.87 -6.96 30.59
C THR A 208 0.09 -6.73 29.44
N TRP A 209 0.20 -5.47 29.04
CA TRP A 209 1.13 -5.02 28.01
C TRP A 209 2.13 -4.06 28.65
N ASN A 210 3.34 -4.56 28.90
CA ASN A 210 4.45 -3.80 29.47
C ASN A 210 5.78 -4.31 28.89
N PRO A 211 6.17 -3.86 27.68
CA PRO A 211 7.35 -4.34 26.96
C PRO A 211 8.68 -3.82 27.53
N ARG A 212 8.75 -3.43 28.80
CA ARG A 212 9.96 -2.87 29.43
C ARG A 212 10.92 -3.98 29.87
N PHE A 213 12.16 -3.90 29.41
CA PHE A 213 13.27 -4.71 29.93
C PHE A 213 13.83 -4.06 31.20
N GLN A 214 13.82 -4.78 32.33
CA GLN A 214 14.58 -4.39 33.51
C GLN A 214 15.98 -5.03 33.42
N SER A 215 17.03 -4.22 33.30
CA SER A 215 18.43 -4.67 33.21
C SER A 215 19.04 -5.04 34.57
N THR A 216 18.30 -4.92 35.66
CA THR A 216 18.78 -5.13 37.04
C THR A 216 17.85 -6.08 37.81
N GLY A 217 17.87 -7.36 37.45
CA GLY A 217 17.15 -8.40 38.21
C GLY A 217 17.07 -9.72 37.45
N THR A 218 17.28 -10.83 38.15
CA THR A 218 17.26 -12.21 37.62
C THR A 218 15.85 -12.73 37.30
N GLY A 219 14.89 -11.87 36.97
CA GLY A 219 13.56 -12.34 36.59
C GLY A 219 12.53 -11.25 36.38
N SER A 220 12.46 -10.71 35.15
CA SER A 220 11.20 -10.62 34.38
C SER A 220 11.55 -10.23 32.94
N ALA A 221 11.34 -11.13 31.99
CA ALA A 221 11.17 -10.70 30.60
C ALA A 221 9.96 -9.74 30.56
N GLY A 222 9.96 -8.74 29.68
CA GLY A 222 8.81 -7.82 29.55
C GLY A 222 7.49 -8.58 29.34
N GLU A 223 6.38 -7.99 29.75
CA GLU A 223 5.05 -8.59 29.59
C GLU A 223 4.45 -8.17 28.25
N TYR A 224 4.14 -9.13 27.38
CA TYR A 224 3.70 -8.88 26.00
C TYR A 224 2.28 -9.39 25.72
N GLY A 225 1.37 -9.27 26.69
CA GLY A 225 0.00 -9.74 26.57
C GLY A 225 -0.79 -9.05 25.45
N LEU A 226 -1.33 -9.84 24.53
CA LEU A 226 -2.01 -9.38 23.32
C LEU A 226 -3.46 -8.90 23.58
N LEU A 227 -4.13 -9.43 24.60
CA LEU A 227 -5.56 -9.20 24.82
C LEU A 227 -5.96 -7.73 24.95
N PRO A 228 -5.24 -6.86 25.69
CA PRO A 228 -5.56 -5.43 25.74
C PRO A 228 -5.56 -4.77 24.36
N LEU A 229 -4.61 -5.13 23.51
CA LEU A 229 -4.45 -4.57 22.17
C LEU A 229 -5.53 -5.07 21.22
N LEU A 230 -5.86 -6.37 21.28
CA LEU A 230 -6.95 -6.95 20.50
C LEU A 230 -8.30 -6.35 20.92
N TRP A 231 -8.52 -6.20 22.22
CA TRP A 231 -9.73 -5.59 22.74
C TRP A 231 -9.88 -4.15 22.26
N GLY A 232 -8.83 -3.33 22.35
CA GLY A 232 -8.84 -1.97 21.80
C GLY A 232 -9.15 -1.94 20.30
N THR A 233 -8.56 -2.86 19.54
CA THR A 233 -8.79 -2.99 18.08
C THR A 233 -10.24 -3.34 17.76
N VAL A 234 -10.81 -4.33 18.47
CA VAL A 234 -12.19 -4.78 18.30
C VAL A 234 -13.18 -3.71 18.73
N MET A 235 -12.97 -3.08 19.89
CA MET A 235 -13.84 -2.03 20.42
C MET A 235 -13.94 -0.85 19.45
N ILE A 236 -12.81 -0.34 18.96
CA ILE A 236 -12.78 0.78 18.01
C ILE A 236 -13.43 0.37 16.68
N SER A 237 -13.12 -0.83 16.17
CA SER A 237 -13.73 -1.34 14.93
C SER A 237 -15.25 -1.49 15.06
N LEU A 238 -15.74 -1.95 16.21
CA LEU A 238 -17.17 -2.10 16.49
C LEU A 238 -17.88 -0.73 16.49
N ILE A 239 -17.32 0.27 17.18
CA ILE A 239 -17.84 1.64 17.19
C ILE A 239 -17.87 2.21 15.77
N ALA A 240 -16.79 2.00 15.00
CA ALA A 240 -16.72 2.43 13.61
C ALA A 240 -17.82 1.80 12.76
N MET A 241 -18.10 0.51 12.93
CA MET A 241 -19.18 -0.17 12.18
C MET A 241 -20.57 0.28 12.61
N LEU A 242 -20.79 0.54 13.90
CA LEU A 242 -22.06 1.09 14.40
C LEU A 242 -22.38 2.45 13.79
N VAL A 243 -21.36 3.25 13.46
CA VAL A 243 -21.53 4.53 12.76
C VAL A 243 -21.63 4.32 11.24
N ALA A 244 -20.69 3.58 10.66
CA ALA A 244 -20.52 3.53 9.21
C ALA A 244 -21.58 2.68 8.50
N VAL A 245 -21.97 1.54 9.07
CA VAL A 245 -22.90 0.61 8.42
C VAL A 245 -24.27 1.25 8.23
N PRO A 246 -24.93 1.83 9.26
CA PRO A 246 -26.25 2.42 9.09
C PRO A 246 -26.21 3.62 8.13
N ILE A 247 -25.26 4.54 8.33
CA ILE A 247 -25.19 5.78 7.52
C ILE A 247 -24.79 5.45 6.08
N GLY A 248 -23.80 4.59 5.89
CA GLY A 248 -23.34 4.17 4.57
C GLY A 248 -24.39 3.40 3.79
N LEU A 249 -25.06 2.43 4.43
CA LEU A 249 -26.11 1.64 3.77
C LEU A 249 -27.34 2.49 3.41
N MET A 250 -27.79 3.37 4.32
CA MET A 250 -28.90 4.28 4.02
C MET A 250 -28.55 5.26 2.89
N SER A 251 -27.31 5.76 2.86
CA SER A 251 -26.81 6.61 1.77
C SER A 251 -26.80 5.86 0.43
N ALA A 252 -26.37 4.59 0.41
CA ALA A 252 -26.40 3.75 -0.77
C ALA A 252 -27.83 3.49 -1.28
N ILE A 253 -28.77 3.18 -0.38
CA ILE A 253 -30.18 2.97 -0.74
C ILE A 253 -30.78 4.26 -1.30
N TYR A 254 -30.49 5.41 -0.69
CA TYR A 254 -30.95 6.69 -1.20
C TYR A 254 -30.40 6.98 -2.60
N LEU A 255 -29.08 6.86 -2.79
CA LEU A 255 -28.42 7.16 -4.07
C LEU A 255 -28.86 6.22 -5.20
N SER A 256 -29.08 4.95 -4.91
CA SER A 256 -29.46 3.96 -5.91
C SER A 256 -30.95 4.00 -6.25
N GLN A 257 -31.83 4.30 -5.27
CA GLN A 257 -33.27 4.12 -5.45
C GLN A 257 -34.07 5.41 -5.45
N TYR A 258 -33.72 6.40 -4.64
CA TYR A 258 -34.54 7.60 -4.42
C TYR A 258 -33.95 8.86 -5.06
N ALA A 259 -32.63 8.94 -5.21
CA ALA A 259 -31.96 10.13 -5.71
C ALA A 259 -32.27 10.38 -7.19
N HIS A 260 -32.60 11.64 -7.50
CA HIS A 260 -32.69 12.09 -8.89
C HIS A 260 -31.30 12.07 -9.55
N GLU A 261 -31.22 11.87 -10.87
CA GLU A 261 -29.95 11.73 -11.61
C GLU A 261 -28.97 12.87 -11.34
N ARG A 262 -29.47 14.11 -11.20
CA ARG A 262 -28.65 15.29 -10.88
C ARG A 262 -27.98 15.19 -9.51
N VAL A 263 -28.70 14.72 -8.50
CA VAL A 263 -28.17 14.55 -7.14
C VAL A 263 -27.12 13.45 -7.16
N ARG A 264 -27.41 12.33 -7.83
CA ARG A 264 -26.49 11.20 -7.95
C ARG A 264 -25.17 11.61 -8.62
N ASN A 265 -25.25 12.35 -9.74
CA ASN A 265 -24.08 12.79 -10.50
C ASN A 265 -23.18 13.78 -9.75
N VAL A 266 -23.67 14.42 -8.69
CA VAL A 266 -22.89 15.32 -7.83
C VAL A 266 -22.41 14.61 -6.57
N VAL A 267 -23.30 13.92 -5.86
CA VAL A 267 -23.00 13.33 -4.55
C VAL A 267 -22.10 12.10 -4.66
N LYS A 268 -22.30 11.21 -5.65
CA LYS A 268 -21.49 9.99 -5.79
C LYS A 268 -20.00 10.31 -5.99
N PRO A 269 -19.59 11.22 -6.91
CA PRO A 269 -18.19 11.63 -7.01
C PRO A 269 -17.63 12.24 -5.73
N ILE A 270 -18.40 13.05 -4.99
CA ILE A 270 -17.96 13.63 -3.72
C ILE A 270 -17.65 12.52 -2.71
N ILE A 271 -18.54 11.53 -2.58
CA ILE A 271 -18.32 10.38 -1.70
C ILE A 271 -17.07 9.60 -2.12
N GLU A 272 -16.87 9.35 -3.41
CA GLU A 272 -15.67 8.66 -3.90
C GLU A 272 -14.38 9.44 -3.61
N VAL A 273 -14.40 10.77 -3.72
CA VAL A 273 -13.27 11.62 -3.37
C VAL A 273 -12.97 11.57 -1.86
N LEU A 274 -14.00 11.53 -0.99
CA LEU A 274 -13.82 11.40 0.45
C LEU A 274 -13.12 10.10 0.85
N ALA A 275 -13.28 9.03 0.07
CA ALA A 275 -12.57 7.76 0.28
C ALA A 275 -11.06 7.85 -0.04
N GLY A 276 -10.64 8.85 -0.82
CA GLY A 276 -9.24 9.12 -1.16
C GLY A 276 -8.48 10.00 -0.17
N ILE A 277 -9.14 10.54 0.86
CA ILE A 277 -8.49 11.37 1.88
C ILE A 277 -7.52 10.50 2.70
N PRO A 278 -6.24 10.92 2.87
CA PRO A 278 -5.28 10.19 3.69
C PRO A 278 -5.74 10.03 5.14
N THR A 279 -5.54 8.86 5.73
CA THR A 279 -6.02 8.53 7.09
C THR A 279 -5.40 9.39 8.18
N ILE A 280 -4.19 9.90 7.97
CA ILE A 280 -3.54 10.86 8.88
C ILE A 280 -4.32 12.18 9.01
N VAL A 281 -5.00 12.62 7.94
CA VAL A 281 -5.83 13.83 7.98
C VAL A 281 -7.03 13.61 8.90
N TYR A 282 -7.66 12.43 8.81
CA TYR A 282 -8.72 12.03 9.73
C TYR A 282 -8.21 11.91 11.17
N GLY A 283 -7.01 11.37 11.40
CA GLY A 283 -6.42 11.30 12.74
C GLY A 283 -6.15 12.68 13.36
N PHE A 284 -5.66 13.64 12.57
CA PHE A 284 -5.50 15.02 13.01
C PHE A 284 -6.85 15.70 13.29
N PHE A 285 -7.84 15.49 12.42
CA PHE A 285 -9.21 15.97 12.62
C PHE A 285 -9.87 15.37 13.88
N ALA A 286 -9.59 14.10 14.18
CA ALA A 286 -10.03 13.45 15.40
C ALA A 286 -9.46 14.15 16.64
N LEU A 287 -8.15 14.41 16.65
CA LEU A 287 -7.46 15.00 17.79
C LEU A 287 -7.87 16.47 18.06
N VAL A 288 -7.99 17.27 16.99
CA VAL A 288 -8.18 18.73 17.12
C VAL A 288 -9.65 19.13 17.16
N THR A 289 -10.53 18.37 16.52
CA THR A 289 -11.95 18.75 16.36
C THR A 289 -12.88 17.78 17.05
N VAL A 290 -12.88 16.50 16.65
CA VAL A 290 -13.91 15.55 17.10
C VAL A 290 -13.72 15.17 18.57
N GLY A 291 -12.49 14.97 19.03
CA GLY A 291 -12.18 14.64 20.42
C GLY A 291 -12.65 15.72 21.39
N PRO A 292 -12.24 16.99 21.23
CA PRO A 292 -12.74 18.09 22.06
C PRO A 292 -14.27 18.28 21.96
N PHE A 293 -14.85 18.07 20.77
CA PHE A 293 -16.31 18.11 20.60
C PHE A 293 -17.02 17.02 21.42
N LEU A 294 -16.57 15.77 21.34
CA LEU A 294 -17.16 14.66 22.10
C LEU A 294 -16.94 14.81 23.61
N ALA A 295 -15.77 15.32 24.03
CA ALA A 295 -15.52 15.66 25.43
C ALA A 295 -16.52 16.69 25.95
N GLY A 296 -16.73 17.79 25.21
CA GLY A 296 -17.70 18.82 25.60
C GLY A 296 -19.16 18.34 25.59
N VAL A 297 -19.53 17.43 24.67
CA VAL A 297 -20.85 16.76 24.70
C VAL A 297 -20.96 15.85 25.91
N GLY A 298 -19.89 15.14 26.27
CA GLY A 298 -19.79 14.34 27.49
C GLY A 298 -20.08 15.19 28.73
N ASP A 299 -19.35 16.30 28.88
CA ASP A 299 -19.53 17.23 29.99
C ASP A 299 -20.97 17.74 30.11
N ALA A 300 -21.61 18.06 28.98
CA ALA A 300 -23.00 18.52 28.94
C ALA A 300 -24.03 17.48 29.41
N VAL A 301 -23.72 16.18 29.25
CA VAL A 301 -24.60 15.05 29.61
C VAL A 301 -24.14 14.37 30.92
N GLY A 302 -23.07 14.88 31.55
CA GLY A 302 -22.51 14.32 32.80
C GLY A 302 -21.69 13.04 32.60
N LEU A 303 -21.11 12.85 31.42
CA LEU A 303 -20.23 11.72 31.08
C LEU A 303 -18.79 12.23 30.88
N ASP A 304 -17.85 11.65 31.60
CA ASP A 304 -16.42 11.96 31.42
C ASP A 304 -15.89 11.25 30.15
N ILE A 305 -15.76 12.01 29.06
CA ILE A 305 -15.25 11.52 27.78
C ILE A 305 -13.88 12.13 27.53
N ASN A 306 -12.86 11.28 27.48
CA ASN A 306 -11.53 11.73 27.11
C ASN A 306 -11.51 12.10 25.60
N ALA A 307 -10.89 13.24 25.28
CA ALA A 307 -10.71 13.66 23.89
C ALA A 307 -9.96 12.59 23.07
N THR A 308 -8.98 11.90 23.66
CA THR A 308 -8.24 10.78 23.07
C THR A 308 -8.75 9.43 23.58
N SER A 309 -10.01 9.13 23.27
CA SER A 309 -10.69 7.89 23.68
C SER A 309 -10.92 6.92 22.53
N ALA A 310 -11.24 5.67 22.86
CA ALA A 310 -11.68 4.67 21.89
C ALA A 310 -12.93 5.14 21.11
N LEU A 311 -13.84 5.87 21.76
CA LEU A 311 -15.03 6.46 21.17
C LEU A 311 -14.66 7.48 20.09
N THR A 312 -13.77 8.43 20.38
CA THR A 312 -13.30 9.42 19.40
C THR A 312 -12.68 8.74 18.19
N ALA A 313 -11.75 7.80 18.41
CA ALA A 313 -11.09 7.07 17.33
C ALA A 313 -12.10 6.25 16.50
N GLY A 314 -13.04 5.57 17.15
CA GLY A 314 -14.07 4.75 16.50
C GLY A 314 -15.06 5.58 15.68
N VAL A 315 -15.51 6.72 16.19
CA VAL A 315 -16.43 7.62 15.47
C VAL A 315 -15.77 8.17 14.21
N VAL A 316 -14.54 8.68 14.31
CA VAL A 316 -13.82 9.24 13.15
C VAL A 316 -13.49 8.15 12.12
N MET A 317 -13.08 6.97 12.60
CA MET A 317 -12.90 5.80 11.72
C MET A 317 -14.22 5.42 11.03
N GLY A 318 -15.34 5.50 11.75
CA GLY A 318 -16.68 5.32 11.17
C GLY A 318 -16.95 6.31 10.05
N ILE A 319 -16.70 7.60 10.27
CA ILE A 319 -16.85 8.67 9.25
C ILE A 319 -16.02 8.36 8.00
N MET A 320 -14.77 7.92 8.17
CA MET A 320 -13.89 7.52 7.07
C MET A 320 -14.45 6.32 6.29
N ILE A 321 -15.13 5.39 6.95
CA ILE A 321 -15.64 4.16 6.33
C ILE A 321 -17.01 4.36 5.65
N ILE A 322 -17.78 5.40 6.02
CA ILE A 322 -19.08 5.71 5.39
C ILE A 322 -18.99 5.74 3.85
N PRO A 323 -18.04 6.46 3.22
CA PRO A 323 -17.92 6.49 1.77
C PRO A 323 -17.67 5.13 1.13
N PHE A 324 -16.89 4.28 1.81
CA PHE A 324 -16.57 2.95 1.32
C PHE A 324 -17.82 2.05 1.32
N ILE A 325 -18.56 2.01 2.44
CA ILE A 325 -19.81 1.22 2.53
C ILE A 325 -20.87 1.77 1.57
N SER A 326 -21.03 3.10 1.51
CA SER A 326 -22.02 3.74 0.64
C SER A 326 -21.73 3.49 -0.82
N SER A 327 -20.47 3.59 -1.26
CA SER A 327 -20.14 3.45 -2.67
C SER A 327 -20.28 2.00 -3.14
N LEU A 328 -19.73 1.04 -2.38
CA LEU A 328 -19.82 -0.37 -2.71
C LEU A 328 -21.26 -0.90 -2.66
N SER A 329 -22.01 -0.52 -1.62
CA SER A 329 -23.40 -0.98 -1.50
C SER A 329 -24.30 -0.39 -2.59
N ASP A 330 -24.06 0.85 -3.03
CA ASP A 330 -24.76 1.45 -4.18
C ASP A 330 -24.50 0.66 -5.46
N ASP A 331 -23.24 0.31 -5.73
CA ASP A 331 -22.86 -0.47 -6.92
C ASP A 331 -23.49 -1.87 -6.90
N ILE A 332 -23.53 -2.52 -5.74
CA ILE A 332 -24.16 -3.85 -5.56
C ILE A 332 -25.67 -3.78 -5.79
N ILE A 333 -26.35 -2.79 -5.19
CA ILE A 333 -27.80 -2.62 -5.38
C ILE A 333 -28.13 -2.29 -6.84
N ALA A 334 -27.30 -1.48 -7.50
CA ALA A 334 -27.48 -1.12 -8.91
C ALA A 334 -27.25 -2.29 -9.89
N GLN A 335 -26.51 -3.31 -9.49
CA GLN A 335 -26.27 -4.52 -10.28
C GLN A 335 -27.45 -5.50 -10.28
N VAL A 336 -28.43 -5.34 -9.38
CA VAL A 336 -29.64 -6.17 -9.37
C VAL A 336 -30.40 -5.99 -10.69
N PRO A 337 -30.78 -7.07 -11.40
CA PRO A 337 -31.43 -6.97 -12.71
C PRO A 337 -32.69 -6.10 -12.68
N ARG A 338 -32.83 -5.19 -13.65
CA ARG A 338 -33.99 -4.29 -13.77
C ARG A 338 -35.32 -5.06 -13.83
N ALA A 339 -35.33 -6.24 -14.45
CA ALA A 339 -36.51 -7.09 -14.53
C ALA A 339 -37.10 -7.46 -13.16
N MET A 340 -36.26 -7.63 -12.12
CA MET A 340 -36.75 -7.90 -10.75
C MET A 340 -37.48 -6.69 -10.17
N ARG A 341 -36.96 -5.48 -10.43
CA ARG A 341 -37.59 -4.22 -10.01
C ARG A 341 -38.91 -3.99 -10.75
N ASP A 342 -38.88 -4.09 -12.07
CA ASP A 342 -40.04 -3.83 -12.92
C ASP A 342 -41.14 -4.88 -12.68
N GLY A 343 -40.77 -6.14 -12.44
CA GLY A 343 -41.69 -7.21 -12.06
C GLY A 343 -42.39 -6.95 -10.72
N SER A 344 -41.65 -6.48 -9.70
CA SER A 344 -42.24 -6.11 -8.42
C SER A 344 -43.23 -4.95 -8.54
N LEU A 345 -42.86 -3.90 -9.29
CA LEU A 345 -43.74 -2.75 -9.52
C LEU A 345 -44.96 -3.15 -10.36
N GLY A 346 -44.81 -4.05 -11.34
CA GLY A 346 -45.89 -4.59 -12.16
C GLY A 346 -46.93 -5.39 -11.37
N LEU A 347 -46.56 -5.93 -10.20
CA LEU A 347 -47.48 -6.57 -9.24
C LEU A 347 -48.17 -5.56 -8.31
N GLY A 348 -47.98 -4.26 -8.51
CA GLY A 348 -48.58 -3.20 -7.70
C GLY A 348 -47.83 -2.89 -6.39
N ALA A 349 -46.60 -3.39 -6.22
CA ALA A 349 -45.78 -3.06 -5.05
C ALA A 349 -45.33 -1.59 -5.08
N THR A 350 -45.27 -0.98 -3.90
CA THR A 350 -44.67 0.36 -3.73
C THR A 350 -43.15 0.31 -3.86
N GLN A 351 -42.52 1.43 -4.17
CA GLN A 351 -41.05 1.54 -4.25
C GLN A 351 -40.36 1.04 -2.97
N SER A 352 -40.89 1.36 -1.79
CA SER A 352 -40.33 0.90 -0.52
C SER A 352 -40.50 -0.61 -0.31
N GLU A 353 -41.60 -1.20 -0.78
CA GLU A 353 -41.81 -2.65 -0.74
C GLU A 353 -40.86 -3.37 -1.71
N THR A 354 -40.68 -2.87 -2.94
CA THR A 354 -39.72 -3.41 -3.90
C THR A 354 -38.30 -3.38 -3.32
N ILE A 355 -37.90 -2.29 -2.67
CA ILE A 355 -36.57 -2.19 -2.04
C ILE A 355 -36.42 -3.22 -0.93
N ARG A 356 -37.38 -3.28 0.01
CA ARG A 356 -37.27 -4.14 1.20
C ARG A 356 -37.43 -5.63 0.91
N ARG A 357 -38.31 -5.99 -0.04
CA ARG A 357 -38.68 -7.39 -0.29
C ARG A 357 -37.99 -8.02 -1.48
N VAL A 358 -37.42 -7.23 -2.39
CA VAL A 358 -36.80 -7.73 -3.63
C VAL A 358 -35.35 -7.29 -3.74
N LEU A 359 -35.08 -5.99 -3.77
CA LEU A 359 -33.73 -5.49 -4.06
C LEU A 359 -32.74 -5.76 -2.93
N LEU A 360 -33.08 -5.42 -1.68
CA LEU A 360 -32.18 -5.63 -0.54
C LEU A 360 -31.88 -7.12 -0.28
N PRO A 361 -32.86 -8.05 -0.31
CA PRO A 361 -32.58 -9.47 -0.20
C PRO A 361 -31.66 -9.99 -1.32
N ALA A 362 -31.89 -9.57 -2.57
CA ALA A 362 -31.05 -9.96 -3.71
C ALA A 362 -29.62 -9.38 -3.62
N ALA A 363 -29.47 -8.15 -3.10
CA ALA A 363 -28.19 -7.48 -2.92
C ALA A 363 -27.46 -7.90 -1.62
N LEU A 364 -28.14 -8.56 -0.69
CA LEU A 364 -27.63 -8.90 0.64
C LEU A 364 -26.26 -9.62 0.64
N PRO A 365 -26.00 -10.63 -0.23
CA PRO A 365 -24.69 -11.29 -0.25
C PRO A 365 -23.57 -10.29 -0.54
N GLY A 366 -23.79 -9.37 -1.49
CA GLY A 366 -22.83 -8.34 -1.84
C GLY A 366 -22.67 -7.31 -0.73
N ILE A 367 -23.76 -6.84 -0.13
CA ILE A 367 -23.74 -5.83 0.96
C ILE A 367 -22.98 -6.39 2.17
N VAL A 368 -23.24 -7.64 2.55
CA VAL A 368 -22.49 -8.32 3.62
C VAL A 368 -21.01 -8.42 3.26
N GLY A 369 -20.68 -8.75 2.00
CA GLY A 369 -19.30 -8.72 1.52
C GLY A 369 -18.63 -7.35 1.67
N ALA A 370 -19.33 -6.27 1.30
CA ALA A 370 -18.84 -4.90 1.45
C ALA A 370 -18.61 -4.50 2.91
N ILE A 371 -19.51 -4.89 3.82
CA ILE A 371 -19.37 -4.66 5.26
C ILE A 371 -18.17 -5.44 5.81
N LEU A 372 -17.99 -6.70 5.42
CA LEU A 372 -16.84 -7.50 5.89
C LEU A 372 -15.50 -6.95 5.39
N LEU A 373 -15.45 -6.43 4.15
CA LEU A 373 -14.27 -5.71 3.66
C LEU A 373 -14.01 -4.42 4.47
N ALA A 374 -15.07 -3.71 4.87
CA ALA A 374 -14.95 -2.53 5.71
C ALA A 374 -14.44 -2.87 7.12
N VAL A 375 -14.89 -3.98 7.71
CA VAL A 375 -14.37 -4.51 8.98
C VAL A 375 -12.88 -4.85 8.87
N SER A 376 -12.47 -5.55 7.81
CA SER A 376 -11.06 -5.86 7.58
C SER A 376 -10.19 -4.59 7.48
N ARG A 377 -10.72 -3.52 6.89
CA ARG A 377 -10.05 -2.21 6.83
C ARG A 377 -9.99 -1.54 8.21
N ALA A 378 -11.06 -1.58 9.00
CA ALA A 378 -11.11 -0.99 10.33
C ALA A 378 -10.09 -1.63 11.29
N ILE A 379 -9.97 -2.96 11.25
CA ILE A 379 -9.01 -3.73 12.05
C ILE A 379 -7.55 -3.37 11.69
N GLY A 380 -7.30 -3.08 10.40
CA GLY A 380 -5.99 -2.66 9.91
C GLY A 380 -5.73 -1.16 9.97
N GLU A 381 -6.63 -0.36 10.55
CA GLU A 381 -6.44 1.09 10.63
C GLU A 381 -5.31 1.41 11.60
N THR A 382 -4.44 2.33 11.20
CA THR A 382 -3.22 2.65 11.95
C THR A 382 -3.17 4.13 12.33
N MET A 383 -3.39 5.05 11.39
CA MET A 383 -3.05 6.46 11.62
C MET A 383 -4.09 7.20 12.45
N ILE A 384 -5.38 6.90 12.24
CA ILE A 384 -6.45 7.48 13.09
C ILE A 384 -6.22 7.05 14.53
N VAL A 385 -5.91 5.78 14.75
CA VAL A 385 -5.80 5.18 16.08
C VAL A 385 -4.53 5.61 16.81
N VAL A 386 -3.40 5.73 16.10
CA VAL A 386 -2.15 6.28 16.65
C VAL A 386 -2.34 7.69 17.19
N LEU A 387 -3.10 8.54 16.48
CA LEU A 387 -3.30 9.93 16.88
C LEU A 387 -4.44 10.13 17.89
N ALA A 388 -5.51 9.34 17.80
CA ALA A 388 -6.76 9.63 18.50
C ALA A 388 -7.10 8.69 19.67
N ALA A 389 -6.50 7.51 19.80
CA ALA A 389 -6.92 6.53 20.81
C ALA A 389 -6.21 6.68 22.18
N GLY A 390 -5.22 7.56 22.30
CA GLY A 390 -4.56 7.89 23.56
C GLY A 390 -3.52 6.87 24.06
N ASN A 391 -3.27 5.79 23.31
CA ASN A 391 -2.18 4.81 23.52
C ASN A 391 -2.08 4.26 24.96
N SER A 392 -3.20 3.81 25.51
CA SER A 392 -3.24 3.16 26.83
C SER A 392 -3.59 1.67 26.69
N PRO A 393 -2.61 0.74 26.70
CA PRO A 393 -2.84 -0.68 26.44
C PRO A 393 -3.34 -1.41 27.71
N VAL A 394 -4.46 -0.94 28.26
CA VAL A 394 -5.13 -1.50 29.44
C VAL A 394 -6.49 -2.06 29.02
N LEU A 395 -6.86 -3.21 29.58
CA LEU A 395 -8.19 -3.80 29.36
C LEU A 395 -9.25 -2.96 30.06
N ARG A 396 -9.94 -2.11 29.29
CA ARG A 396 -11.02 -1.23 29.73
C ARG A 396 -12.25 -1.47 28.85
N PHE A 397 -13.43 -1.63 29.46
CA PHE A 397 -14.68 -1.78 28.72
C PHE A 397 -15.32 -0.44 28.33
N ASN A 398 -14.94 0.64 29.02
CA ASN A 398 -15.49 1.97 28.79
C ASN A 398 -14.90 2.59 27.51
N PRO A 399 -15.70 2.86 26.47
CA PRO A 399 -15.20 3.44 25.22
C PRO A 399 -14.80 4.92 25.37
N ALA A 400 -15.23 5.59 26.44
CA ALA A 400 -14.88 6.98 26.73
C ALA A 400 -13.44 7.15 27.25
N GLU A 401 -12.74 6.04 27.51
CA GLU A 401 -11.37 6.04 28.01
C GLU A 401 -10.34 5.79 26.89
N PRO A 402 -9.08 6.21 27.08
CA PRO A 402 -7.98 5.87 26.19
C PRO A 402 -7.75 4.36 26.09
N THR A 403 -7.38 3.89 24.90
CA THR A 403 -7.00 2.49 24.63
C THR A 403 -5.78 2.42 23.70
N SER A 404 -5.30 1.22 23.39
CA SER A 404 -4.27 1.00 22.37
C SER A 404 -4.66 -0.18 21.50
N THR A 405 -4.24 -0.16 20.24
CA THR A 405 -4.51 -1.24 19.28
C THR A 405 -3.25 -2.01 18.93
N VAL A 406 -3.43 -3.14 18.25
CA VAL A 406 -2.32 -3.92 17.70
C VAL A 406 -1.47 -3.05 16.77
N THR A 407 -2.10 -2.26 15.90
CA THR A 407 -1.42 -1.38 14.93
C THR A 407 -0.63 -0.26 15.60
N VAL A 408 -1.16 0.38 16.65
CA VAL A 408 -0.43 1.39 17.44
C VAL A 408 0.80 0.79 18.09
N SER A 409 0.67 -0.41 18.66
CA SER A 409 1.78 -1.10 19.31
C SER A 409 2.86 -1.55 18.32
N ILE A 410 2.49 -1.96 17.11
CA ILE A 410 3.45 -2.22 16.02
C ILE A 410 4.24 -0.95 15.69
N VAL A 411 3.57 0.19 15.50
CA VAL A 411 4.24 1.47 15.20
C VAL A 411 5.23 1.82 16.31
N ASN A 412 4.78 1.83 17.56
CA ASN A 412 5.61 2.21 18.71
C ASN A 412 6.90 1.37 18.86
N GLN A 413 6.83 0.07 18.54
CA GLN A 413 7.98 -0.83 18.65
C GLN A 413 8.93 -0.77 17.45
N LEU A 414 8.48 -0.24 16.32
CA LEU A 414 9.30 -0.03 15.12
C LEU A 414 9.86 1.40 15.03
N THR A 415 9.32 2.37 15.76
CA THR A 415 9.77 3.77 15.79
C THR A 415 10.75 4.09 16.92
N GLY A 416 11.60 3.15 17.35
CA GLY A 416 12.58 3.36 18.41
C GLY A 416 14.01 2.94 18.04
N ASP A 417 15.00 3.46 18.75
CA ASP A 417 16.44 3.13 18.60
C ASP A 417 16.82 1.75 19.18
N ALA A 418 15.84 0.82 19.29
CA ALA A 418 16.06 -0.49 19.87
C ALA A 418 16.89 -1.37 18.93
N ASP A 419 17.79 -2.17 19.49
CA ASP A 419 18.48 -3.22 18.75
C ASP A 419 17.43 -4.22 18.23
N PHE A 420 17.40 -4.43 16.91
CA PHE A 420 16.45 -5.30 16.19
C PHE A 420 16.56 -6.78 16.60
N THR A 421 17.54 -7.13 17.43
CA THR A 421 17.71 -8.47 17.98
C THR A 421 17.04 -8.70 19.33
N SER A 422 16.51 -7.63 19.97
CA SER A 422 15.87 -7.70 21.28
C SER A 422 14.41 -8.20 21.20
N PRO A 423 13.87 -8.86 22.25
CA PRO A 423 12.45 -9.25 22.27
C PRO A 423 11.50 -8.06 22.13
N GLN A 424 11.92 -6.86 22.58
CA GLN A 424 11.14 -5.63 22.49
C GLN A 424 10.89 -5.18 21.04
N SER A 425 11.87 -5.34 20.14
CA SER A 425 11.69 -5.06 18.71
C SER A 425 11.00 -6.24 17.99
N LEU A 426 11.35 -7.48 18.36
CA LEU A 426 10.82 -8.68 17.72
C LEU A 426 9.31 -8.87 17.93
N VAL A 427 8.73 -8.36 19.02
CA VAL A 427 7.28 -8.45 19.26
C VAL A 427 6.45 -7.79 18.16
N ALA A 428 6.97 -6.76 17.47
CA ALA A 428 6.28 -6.11 16.36
C ALA A 428 5.98 -7.10 15.21
N PHE A 429 6.90 -8.04 14.96
CA PHE A 429 6.72 -9.10 13.95
C PHE A 429 5.68 -10.13 14.39
N ALA A 430 5.65 -10.50 15.68
CA ALA A 430 4.63 -11.38 16.24
C ALA A 430 3.22 -10.75 16.19
N LEU A 431 3.11 -9.46 16.55
CA LEU A 431 1.87 -8.68 16.40
C LEU A 431 1.44 -8.59 14.93
N GLY A 432 2.38 -8.28 14.02
CA GLY A 432 2.14 -8.18 12.59
C GLY A 432 1.66 -9.50 11.98
N LEU A 433 2.32 -10.62 12.32
CA LEU A 433 1.88 -11.96 11.91
C LEU A 433 0.49 -12.28 12.45
N THR A 434 0.21 -11.94 13.71
CA THR A 434 -1.11 -12.17 14.32
C THR A 434 -2.20 -11.39 13.60
N LEU A 435 -1.97 -10.09 13.35
CA LEU A 435 -2.90 -9.24 12.60
C LEU A 435 -3.12 -9.75 11.16
N PHE A 436 -2.05 -10.18 10.49
CA PHE A 436 -2.13 -10.80 9.16
C PHE A 436 -2.99 -12.06 9.17
N VAL A 437 -2.75 -12.98 10.11
CA VAL A 437 -3.54 -14.22 10.22
C VAL A 437 -5.01 -13.91 10.52
N MET A 438 -5.29 -13.00 11.46
CA MET A 438 -6.67 -12.62 11.78
C MET A 438 -7.39 -11.99 10.57
N THR A 439 -6.76 -11.05 9.88
CA THR A 439 -7.35 -10.39 8.71
C THR A 439 -7.53 -11.36 7.54
N LEU A 440 -6.59 -12.28 7.33
CA LEU A 440 -6.72 -13.36 6.34
C LEU A 440 -7.91 -14.28 6.68
N LEU A 441 -8.03 -14.74 7.92
CA LEU A 441 -9.15 -15.58 8.35
C LEU A 441 -10.49 -14.86 8.17
N LEU A 442 -10.58 -13.58 8.53
CA LEU A 442 -11.79 -12.78 8.37
C LEU A 442 -12.16 -12.63 6.88
N ASN A 443 -11.19 -12.35 6.01
CA ASN A 443 -11.41 -12.26 4.57
C ASN A 443 -11.82 -13.60 3.95
N VAL A 444 -11.22 -14.73 4.38
CA VAL A 444 -11.61 -16.08 3.92
C VAL A 444 -13.03 -16.41 4.37
N LEU A 445 -13.38 -16.13 5.63
CA LEU A 445 -14.73 -16.30 6.15
C LEU A 445 -15.73 -15.42 5.38
N ALA A 446 -15.36 -14.19 5.04
CA ALA A 446 -16.20 -13.31 4.24
C ALA A 446 -16.49 -13.89 2.86
N LEU A 447 -15.47 -14.40 2.16
CA LEU A 447 -15.66 -15.07 0.87
C LEU A 447 -16.54 -16.30 0.98
N TYR A 448 -16.37 -17.10 2.04
CA TYR A 448 -17.20 -18.29 2.28
C TYR A 448 -18.68 -17.91 2.49
N ILE A 449 -18.94 -16.90 3.34
CA ILE A 449 -20.29 -16.39 3.61
C ILE A 449 -20.95 -15.90 2.31
N VAL A 450 -20.24 -15.05 1.54
CA VAL A 450 -20.78 -14.46 0.30
C VAL A 450 -21.12 -15.54 -0.73
N ARG A 451 -20.27 -16.56 -0.89
CA ARG A 451 -20.54 -17.68 -1.82
C ARG A 451 -21.81 -18.44 -1.45
N LYS A 452 -21.96 -18.79 -0.17
CA LYS A 452 -23.13 -19.54 0.32
C LYS A 452 -24.46 -18.79 0.09
N PHE A 453 -24.45 -17.47 0.21
CA PHE A 453 -25.65 -16.65 -0.01
C PHE A 453 -25.95 -16.41 -1.51
N ARG A 454 -24.96 -16.52 -2.40
CA ARG A 454 -25.16 -16.35 -3.85
C ARG A 454 -25.83 -17.56 -4.49
N GLU A 455 -25.57 -18.76 -3.99
CA GLU A 455 -26.18 -20.02 -4.46
C GLU A 455 -27.72 -20.09 -4.26
N GLN A 456 -28.32 -19.17 -3.50
CA GLN A 456 -29.77 -19.16 -3.25
C GLN A 456 -30.58 -18.38 -4.30
N TYR A 457 -29.93 -17.64 -5.21
CA TYR A 457 -30.59 -16.73 -6.15
C TYR A 457 -30.20 -16.94 -7.63
N GLU A 458 -29.28 -17.86 -7.91
CA GLU A 458 -29.09 -18.49 -9.23
C GLU A 458 -29.94 -19.78 -9.27
#